data_AF-A0A0H1PU70-F1
#
_entry.id   AF-A0A0H1PU70-F1
#
_cell.length_a   1.000
_cell.length_b   1.000
_cell.length_c   1.000
_cell.angle_alpha   90.00
_cell.angle_beta   90.00
_cell.angle_gamma   90.00
#
_symmetry.space_group_name_H-M   'P 1'
#
loop_
_entity.id
_entity.type
_entity.pdbx_description
1 polymer ?
#
loop_
_entity_poly.entity_id
_entity_poly.type
_entity_poly.pdbx_seq_one_letter_code
_entity_poly.pdbx_strand_id
1 'polypeptide(L)'
;MKILITSGGTTEKIDTVRSITNHATGALGKIIAEKYLREGHQVTLVTTKNAVKPESATNLSIFEIEDVDSLIKTLKPLVKEHDILIHSMAVSDYTPVYMADFEKVKSSDDLDTFLRKDNHEGKISSESEYQVLFLKKTPKVISLVKKWNPQITLVGFKLLVNVTKENLFKVARHSLIKNKATFILANDLIDITSKHHIAYLLDHDNVYKATTKEDIAQLIYEKVKKYD
;
A
#
# COMPACT_ATOMS: atom_id res chain seq x y z
N MET A 1 -18.52 -14.52 -2.26
CA MET A 1 -17.50 -13.61 -2.81
C MET A 1 -16.10 -14.00 -2.35
N LYS A 2 -15.14 -13.68 -3.21
CA LYS A 2 -13.70 -13.76 -2.99
C LYS A 2 -13.13 -12.36 -2.80
N ILE A 3 -12.63 -12.09 -1.60
CA ILE A 3 -12.13 -10.78 -1.18
C ILE A 3 -10.61 -10.81 -1.16
N LEU A 4 -9.98 -9.98 -1.99
CA LEU A 4 -8.55 -9.78 -1.97
C LEU A 4 -8.23 -8.55 -1.12
N ILE A 5 -7.34 -8.66 -0.16
CA ILE A 5 -6.94 -7.56 0.72
C ILE A 5 -5.42 -7.46 0.68
N THR A 6 -4.90 -6.25 0.53
CA THR A 6 -3.48 -5.99 0.80
C THR A 6 -3.33 -5.24 2.11
N SER A 7 -2.40 -5.63 2.99
CA SER A 7 -2.11 -4.92 4.24
C SER A 7 -0.60 -4.89 4.54
N GLY A 8 -0.20 -4.08 5.52
CA GLY A 8 1.21 -3.90 5.86
C GLY A 8 1.87 -2.80 5.03
N GLY A 9 3.19 -2.78 5.02
CA GLY A 9 3.98 -1.88 4.18
C GLY A 9 5.16 -2.60 3.54
N THR A 10 5.46 -2.24 2.30
CA THR A 10 6.56 -2.81 1.52
C THR A 10 7.93 -2.34 2.03
N THR A 11 8.94 -3.17 1.76
CA THR A 11 10.34 -2.99 2.12
C THR A 11 11.19 -3.16 0.87
N GLU A 12 11.91 -2.10 0.49
CA GLU A 12 12.80 -2.10 -0.67
C GLU A 12 14.26 -2.25 -0.22
N LYS A 13 14.96 -3.26 -0.72
CA LYS A 13 16.34 -3.56 -0.30
C LYS A 13 17.31 -2.48 -0.77
N ILE A 14 18.19 -2.08 0.13
CA ILE A 14 19.37 -1.26 -0.20
C ILE A 14 20.55 -2.20 -0.46
N ASP A 15 20.77 -3.17 0.43
CA ASP A 15 21.79 -4.21 0.32
C ASP A 15 21.33 -5.49 1.05
N THR A 16 22.25 -6.41 1.38
CA THR A 16 21.94 -7.68 2.06
C THR A 16 21.45 -7.52 3.50
N VAL A 17 21.63 -6.34 4.11
CA VAL A 17 21.32 -6.06 5.53
C VAL A 17 20.33 -4.92 5.68
N ARG A 18 20.40 -3.88 4.84
CA ARG A 18 19.64 -2.63 4.97
C ARG A 18 18.51 -2.53 3.95
N SER A 19 17.45 -1.82 4.33
CA SER A 19 16.27 -1.58 3.48
C SER A 19 15.56 -0.27 3.82
N ILE A 20 14.74 0.22 2.88
CA ILE A 20 13.77 1.30 3.11
C ILE A 20 12.40 0.68 3.27
N THR A 21 11.74 0.94 4.39
CA THR A 21 10.47 0.28 4.74
C THR A 21 9.36 1.29 5.02
N ASN A 22 8.18 1.03 4.48
CA ASN A 22 6.95 1.66 4.94
C ASN A 22 6.48 0.98 6.24
N HIS A 23 6.43 1.72 7.34
CA HIS A 23 6.15 1.19 8.69
C HIS A 23 4.67 0.88 9.00
N ALA A 24 3.82 0.70 7.98
CA ALA A 24 2.42 0.39 8.21
C ALA A 24 2.28 -1.00 8.85
N THR A 25 1.71 -1.06 10.06
CA THR A 25 1.58 -2.30 10.85
C THR A 25 0.54 -3.28 10.29
N GLY A 26 -0.32 -2.82 9.35
CA GLY A 26 -1.40 -3.65 8.80
C GLY A 26 -2.64 -3.80 9.70
N ALA A 27 -2.69 -3.12 10.85
CA ALA A 27 -3.77 -3.28 11.84
C ALA A 27 -5.17 -3.08 11.27
N LEU A 28 -5.39 -2.04 10.45
CA LEU A 28 -6.68 -1.82 9.81
C LEU A 28 -7.01 -2.92 8.79
N GLY A 29 -6.02 -3.35 7.99
CA GLY A 29 -6.19 -4.45 7.04
C GLY A 29 -6.56 -5.77 7.71
N LYS A 30 -5.98 -6.08 8.88
CA LYS A 30 -6.38 -7.23 9.72
C LYS A 30 -7.85 -7.13 10.13
N ILE A 31 -8.28 -5.98 10.67
CA ILE A 31 -9.66 -5.78 11.14
C ILE A 31 -10.66 -5.91 9.99
N ILE A 32 -10.31 -5.38 8.80
CA ILE A 32 -11.12 -5.54 7.59
C ILE A 32 -11.21 -7.02 7.19
N ALA A 33 -10.09 -7.74 7.15
CA ALA A 33 -10.08 -9.17 6.83
C ALA A 33 -10.96 -9.97 7.81
N GLU A 34 -10.81 -9.74 9.11
CA GLU A 34 -11.63 -10.39 10.15
C GLU A 34 -13.11 -10.08 10.00
N LYS A 35 -13.47 -8.86 9.59
CA LYS A 35 -14.87 -8.50 9.28
C LYS A 35 -15.42 -9.37 8.15
N TYR A 36 -14.72 -9.48 7.02
CA TYR A 36 -15.19 -10.32 5.90
C TYR A 36 -15.20 -11.82 6.23
N LEU A 37 -14.24 -12.30 7.02
CA LEU A 37 -14.22 -13.69 7.49
C LEU A 37 -15.43 -14.02 8.37
N ARG A 38 -15.80 -13.14 9.32
CA ARG A 38 -16.98 -13.31 10.20
C ARG A 38 -18.30 -13.36 9.41
N GLU A 39 -18.35 -12.69 8.28
CA GLU A 39 -19.52 -12.68 7.39
C GLU A 39 -19.51 -13.85 6.39
N GLY A 40 -18.55 -14.78 6.51
CA GLY A 40 -18.50 -16.03 5.74
C GLY A 40 -17.85 -15.93 4.35
N HIS A 41 -17.16 -14.83 4.03
CA HIS A 41 -16.52 -14.67 2.73
C HIS A 41 -15.17 -15.40 2.65
N GLN A 42 -14.74 -15.76 1.43
CA GLN A 42 -13.39 -16.24 1.19
C GLN A 42 -12.45 -15.03 1.14
N VAL A 43 -11.44 -14.99 2.02
CA VAL A 43 -10.49 -13.89 2.12
C VAL A 43 -9.09 -14.35 1.72
N THR A 44 -8.49 -13.63 0.78
CA THR A 44 -7.07 -13.72 0.46
C THR A 44 -6.37 -12.45 0.93
N LEU A 45 -5.44 -12.60 1.87
CA LEU A 45 -4.66 -11.51 2.42
C LEU A 45 -3.23 -11.53 1.87
N VAL A 46 -2.87 -10.54 1.06
CA VAL A 46 -1.49 -10.27 0.65
C VAL A 46 -0.89 -9.29 1.65
N THR A 47 0.13 -9.69 2.39
CA THR A 47 0.66 -8.90 3.51
C THR A 47 2.18 -8.97 3.60
N THR A 48 2.78 -8.30 4.57
CA THR A 48 4.23 -8.35 4.79
C THR A 48 4.57 -9.03 6.12
N LYS A 49 5.81 -9.51 6.23
CA LYS A 49 6.29 -10.30 7.38
C LYS A 49 5.95 -9.66 8.73
N ASN A 50 6.19 -8.35 8.86
CA ASN A 50 6.02 -7.60 10.12
C ASN A 50 4.59 -7.09 10.35
N ALA A 51 3.68 -7.27 9.39
CA ALA A 51 2.30 -6.84 9.55
C ALA A 51 1.54 -7.78 10.49
N VAL A 52 0.63 -7.22 11.29
CA VAL A 52 -0.31 -8.00 12.09
C VAL A 52 -1.29 -8.73 11.18
N LYS A 53 -1.62 -9.97 11.55
CA LYS A 53 -2.43 -10.88 10.73
C LYS A 53 -3.67 -11.32 11.52
N PRO A 54 -4.78 -11.64 10.83
CA PRO A 54 -5.91 -12.33 11.45
C PRO A 54 -5.48 -13.68 12.03
N GLU A 55 -6.28 -14.19 12.95
CA GLU A 55 -6.19 -15.60 13.35
C GLU A 55 -6.48 -16.52 12.16
N SER A 56 -5.96 -17.75 12.23
CA SER A 56 -6.17 -18.73 11.17
C SER A 56 -7.65 -19.08 11.05
N ALA A 57 -8.16 -19.14 9.82
CA ALA A 57 -9.53 -19.52 9.50
C ALA A 57 -9.55 -20.37 8.23
N THR A 58 -10.54 -21.26 8.09
CA THR A 58 -10.65 -22.19 6.95
C THR A 58 -10.88 -21.47 5.61
N ASN A 59 -11.48 -20.29 5.66
CA ASN A 59 -11.76 -19.40 4.51
C ASN A 59 -10.72 -18.27 4.35
N LEU A 60 -9.54 -18.38 4.99
CA LEU A 60 -8.44 -17.41 4.89
C LEU A 60 -7.23 -18.02 4.17
N SER A 61 -6.71 -17.31 3.18
CA SER A 61 -5.40 -17.57 2.58
C SER A 61 -4.49 -16.37 2.77
N ILE A 62 -3.22 -16.59 3.13
CA ILE A 62 -2.25 -15.50 3.37
C ILE A 62 -1.05 -15.67 2.43
N PHE A 63 -0.67 -14.60 1.75
CA PHE A 63 0.53 -14.51 0.93
C PHE A 63 1.44 -13.42 1.49
N GLU A 64 2.67 -13.78 1.87
CA GLU A 64 3.66 -12.79 2.30
C GLU A 64 4.49 -12.29 1.11
N ILE A 65 4.63 -10.97 1.02
CA ILE A 65 5.49 -10.27 0.07
C ILE A 65 6.47 -9.36 0.81
N GLU A 66 7.49 -8.89 0.09
CA GLU A 66 8.52 -8.02 0.65
C GLU A 66 8.46 -6.61 0.05
N ASP A 67 8.57 -6.52 -1.27
CA ASP A 67 8.75 -5.28 -2.04
C ASP A 67 7.60 -5.04 -3.04
N VAL A 68 7.66 -3.93 -3.79
CA VAL A 68 6.65 -3.60 -4.81
C VAL A 68 6.63 -4.63 -5.95
N ASP A 69 7.76 -5.22 -6.32
CA ASP A 69 7.83 -6.18 -7.43
C ASP A 69 7.11 -7.51 -7.07
N SER A 70 7.40 -8.06 -5.89
CA SER A 70 6.71 -9.23 -5.34
C SER A 70 5.22 -8.97 -5.10
N LEU A 71 4.83 -7.74 -4.72
CA LEU A 71 3.43 -7.33 -4.67
C LEU A 71 2.76 -7.40 -6.04
N ILE A 72 3.38 -6.85 -7.09
CA ILE A 72 2.83 -6.88 -8.46
C ILE A 72 2.69 -8.31 -8.97
N LYS A 73 3.74 -9.13 -8.79
CA LYS A 73 3.76 -10.55 -9.21
C LYS A 73 2.65 -11.35 -8.54
N THR A 74 2.44 -11.12 -7.24
CA THR A 74 1.39 -11.79 -6.44
C THR A 74 -0.01 -11.31 -6.81
N LEU A 75 -0.22 -10.00 -6.98
CA LEU A 75 -1.54 -9.45 -7.26
C LEU A 75 -2.04 -9.74 -8.67
N LYS A 76 -1.16 -9.76 -9.68
CA LYS A 76 -1.56 -9.91 -11.09
C LYS A 76 -2.46 -11.14 -11.36
N PRO A 77 -2.15 -12.36 -10.88
CA PRO A 77 -3.06 -13.49 -11.00
C PRO A 77 -4.27 -13.37 -10.06
N LEU A 78 -4.05 -13.01 -8.78
CA LEU A 78 -5.13 -12.97 -7.79
C LEU A 78 -6.25 -12.00 -8.15
N VAL A 79 -5.94 -10.82 -8.69
CA VAL A 79 -6.95 -9.83 -9.10
C VAL A 79 -7.94 -10.37 -10.14
N LYS A 80 -7.56 -11.38 -10.94
CA LYS A 80 -8.44 -12.01 -11.93
C LYS A 80 -9.41 -13.02 -11.32
N GLU A 81 -9.10 -13.52 -10.12
CA GLU A 81 -9.84 -14.58 -9.44
C GLU A 81 -10.72 -14.06 -8.30
N HIS A 82 -10.70 -12.74 -8.04
CA HIS A 82 -11.40 -12.12 -6.93
C HIS A 82 -12.40 -11.07 -7.41
N ASP A 83 -13.48 -10.92 -6.64
CA ASP A 83 -14.59 -10.01 -6.94
C ASP A 83 -14.26 -8.58 -6.46
N ILE A 84 -13.55 -8.48 -5.34
CA ILE A 84 -13.20 -7.24 -4.66
C ILE A 84 -11.70 -7.21 -4.34
N LEU A 85 -11.07 -6.04 -4.53
CA LEU A 85 -9.76 -5.72 -3.97
C LEU A 85 -9.87 -4.54 -3.00
N ILE A 86 -9.46 -4.76 -1.74
CA ILE A 86 -9.27 -3.73 -0.73
C ILE A 86 -7.76 -3.48 -0.56
N HIS A 87 -7.27 -2.44 -1.22
CA HIS A 87 -5.84 -2.14 -1.32
C HIS A 87 -5.38 -1.19 -0.20
N SER A 88 -5.25 -1.72 1.03
CA SER A 88 -4.88 -0.95 2.23
C SER A 88 -3.37 -0.93 2.56
N MET A 89 -2.53 -1.55 1.73
CA MET A 89 -1.08 -1.64 1.97
C MET A 89 -0.39 -0.30 1.70
N ALA A 90 0.59 0.06 2.53
CA ALA A 90 1.49 1.17 2.27
C ALA A 90 2.58 0.75 1.28
N VAL A 91 2.34 0.99 -0.01
CA VAL A 91 3.24 0.66 -1.11
C VAL A 91 4.29 1.76 -1.30
N SER A 92 5.57 1.39 -1.34
CA SER A 92 6.70 2.31 -1.55
C SER A 92 6.54 3.02 -2.89
N ASP A 93 6.64 4.36 -2.91
CA ASP A 93 6.61 5.14 -4.16
C ASP A 93 7.98 5.15 -4.87
N TYR A 94 9.05 4.77 -4.17
CA TYR A 94 10.42 4.72 -4.66
C TYR A 94 11.13 3.44 -4.20
N THR A 95 12.10 2.99 -4.99
CA THR A 95 12.97 1.84 -4.71
C THR A 95 14.44 2.23 -4.92
N PRO A 96 15.39 1.73 -4.10
CA PRO A 96 16.82 1.98 -4.28
C PRO A 96 17.33 1.59 -5.66
N VAL A 97 18.28 2.37 -6.17
CA VAL A 97 19.02 2.10 -7.41
C VAL A 97 20.48 1.86 -7.08
N TYR A 98 21.11 2.86 -6.45
CA TYR A 98 22.53 2.82 -6.13
C TYR A 98 22.84 3.64 -4.89
N MET A 99 23.79 3.19 -4.09
CA MET A 99 24.32 3.86 -2.91
C MET A 99 25.79 4.20 -3.15
N ALA A 100 26.15 5.45 -2.93
CA ALA A 100 27.48 5.97 -3.17
C ALA A 100 28.00 6.75 -1.96
N ASP A 101 29.32 6.84 -1.87
CA ASP A 101 30.00 7.81 -1.01
C ASP A 101 29.72 9.26 -1.48
N PHE A 102 29.63 10.20 -0.53
CA PHE A 102 29.35 11.60 -0.84
C PHE A 102 30.44 12.29 -1.68
N GLU A 103 31.73 12.05 -1.41
CA GLU A 103 32.82 12.64 -2.20
C GLU A 103 32.85 12.09 -3.63
N LYS A 104 32.48 10.82 -3.83
CA LYS A 104 32.27 10.24 -5.18
C LYS A 104 31.14 10.94 -5.94
N VAL A 105 30.04 11.27 -5.26
CA VAL A 105 28.92 12.00 -5.90
C VAL A 105 29.32 13.44 -6.21
N LYS A 106 30.01 14.10 -5.29
CA LYS A 106 30.46 15.49 -5.41
C LYS A 106 31.52 15.69 -6.50
N SER A 107 32.37 14.71 -6.74
CA SER A 107 33.40 14.73 -7.80
C SER A 107 32.89 14.25 -9.16
N SER A 108 31.61 13.87 -9.27
CA SER A 108 31.03 13.39 -10.52
C SER A 108 30.54 14.55 -11.38
N ASP A 109 31.00 14.60 -12.63
CA ASP A 109 30.52 15.58 -13.62
C ASP A 109 29.12 15.23 -14.17
N ASP A 110 28.67 13.98 -13.99
CA ASP A 110 27.37 13.48 -14.49
C ASP A 110 26.70 12.54 -13.48
N LEU A 111 25.69 13.07 -12.78
CA LEU A 111 24.90 12.33 -11.79
C LEU A 111 24.01 11.24 -12.40
N ASP A 112 23.68 11.32 -13.70
CA ASP A 112 22.83 10.31 -14.35
C ASP A 112 23.52 8.95 -14.42
N THR A 113 24.86 8.93 -14.34
CA THR A 113 25.64 7.70 -14.25
C THR A 113 25.25 6.85 -13.05
N PHE A 114 24.84 7.46 -11.93
CA PHE A 114 24.42 6.74 -10.73
C PHE A 114 23.01 6.13 -10.88
N LEU A 115 22.16 6.68 -11.75
CA LEU A 115 20.81 6.18 -12.00
C LEU A 115 20.79 4.88 -12.85
N ARG A 116 21.93 4.51 -13.44
CA ARG A 116 22.10 3.33 -14.29
C ARG A 116 22.96 2.22 -13.64
N LYS A 117 23.44 2.46 -12.42
CA LYS A 117 24.22 1.51 -11.62
C LYS A 117 23.33 0.62 -10.76
N ASP A 118 23.93 -0.42 -10.20
CA ASP A 118 23.28 -1.34 -9.26
C ASP A 118 24.17 -1.57 -8.03
N ASN A 119 23.56 -1.74 -6.85
CA ASN A 119 24.25 -2.00 -5.59
C ASN A 119 24.94 -3.37 -5.51
N HIS A 120 24.74 -4.25 -6.49
CA HIS A 120 25.55 -5.46 -6.64
C HIS A 120 27.02 -5.15 -7.01
N GLU A 121 27.35 -3.93 -7.44
CA GLU A 121 28.70 -3.51 -7.87
C GLU A 121 29.63 -3.00 -6.74
N GLY A 122 29.71 -3.73 -5.62
CA GLY A 122 30.78 -3.53 -4.63
C GLY A 122 30.32 -3.27 -3.19
N LYS A 123 31.28 -3.42 -2.25
CA LYS A 123 31.04 -3.21 -0.82
C LYS A 123 30.81 -1.73 -0.54
N ILE A 124 29.70 -1.41 0.11
CA ILE A 124 29.43 -0.05 0.60
C ILE A 124 30.41 0.21 1.76
N SER A 125 31.37 1.11 1.56
CA SER A 125 32.39 1.43 2.58
C SER A 125 31.72 2.11 3.78
N SER A 126 32.10 1.66 4.99
CA SER A 126 31.68 2.24 6.26
C SER A 126 32.62 3.35 6.76
N GLU A 127 33.68 3.65 6.00
CA GLU A 127 34.67 4.68 6.37
C GLU A 127 34.21 6.10 6.02
N SER A 128 33.24 6.22 5.11
CA SER A 128 32.66 7.48 4.68
C SER A 128 31.76 8.11 5.75
N GLU A 129 31.98 9.39 6.07
CA GLU A 129 31.10 10.13 6.99
C GLU A 129 29.68 10.32 6.43
N TYR A 130 29.55 10.41 5.10
CA TYR A 130 28.28 10.66 4.43
C TYR A 130 28.06 9.69 3.26
N GLN A 131 26.83 9.20 3.12
CA GLN A 131 26.39 8.35 2.01
C GLN A 131 25.19 8.97 1.29
N VAL A 132 25.11 8.73 -0.01
CA VAL A 132 24.02 9.20 -0.88
C VAL A 132 23.31 7.99 -1.48
N LEU A 133 21.99 7.94 -1.33
CA LEU A 133 21.15 6.89 -1.89
C LEU A 133 20.30 7.44 -3.03
N PHE A 134 20.48 6.89 -4.22
CA PHE A 134 19.67 7.21 -5.40
C PHE A 134 18.47 6.27 -5.46
N LEU A 135 17.28 6.83 -5.69
CA LEU A 135 16.03 6.07 -5.79
C LEU A 135 15.33 6.37 -7.11
N LYS A 136 14.61 5.37 -7.62
CA LYS A 136 13.69 5.53 -8.77
C LYS A 136 12.26 5.25 -8.35
N LYS A 137 11.31 5.84 -9.08
CA LYS A 137 9.87 5.59 -8.82
C LYS A 137 9.52 4.13 -9.08
N THR A 138 8.69 3.57 -8.21
CA THR A 138 8.06 2.27 -8.44
C THR A 138 6.83 2.41 -9.33
N PRO A 139 6.39 1.33 -10.01
CA PRO A 139 5.11 1.33 -10.71
C PRO A 139 3.96 1.54 -9.73
N LYS A 140 3.00 2.40 -10.08
CA LYS A 140 1.82 2.63 -9.23
C LYS A 140 0.86 1.44 -9.30
N VAL A 141 1.00 0.49 -8.37
CA VAL A 141 0.32 -0.81 -8.35
C VAL A 141 -1.20 -0.69 -8.52
N ILE A 142 -1.86 0.18 -7.75
CA ILE A 142 -3.31 0.40 -7.83
C ILE A 142 -3.79 0.76 -9.24
N SER A 143 -2.98 1.49 -10.02
CA SER A 143 -3.31 1.87 -11.40
C SER A 143 -3.24 0.71 -12.39
N LEU A 144 -2.68 -0.44 -11.99
CA LEU A 144 -2.60 -1.66 -12.79
C LEU A 144 -3.82 -2.57 -12.59
N VAL A 145 -4.49 -2.49 -11.44
CA VAL A 145 -5.58 -3.40 -11.04
C VAL A 145 -6.67 -3.47 -12.10
N LYS A 146 -7.23 -2.32 -12.49
CA LYS A 146 -8.30 -2.25 -13.50
C LYS A 146 -7.85 -2.59 -14.92
N LYS A 147 -6.53 -2.67 -15.17
CA LYS A 147 -5.98 -3.23 -16.42
C LYS A 147 -5.95 -4.76 -16.39
N TRP A 148 -5.75 -5.36 -15.22
CA TRP A 148 -5.75 -6.81 -15.05
C TRP A 148 -7.15 -7.39 -14.96
N ASN A 149 -8.06 -6.70 -14.28
CA ASN A 149 -9.48 -7.04 -14.19
C ASN A 149 -10.33 -5.74 -14.18
N PRO A 150 -10.96 -5.37 -15.30
CA PRO A 150 -11.81 -4.16 -15.36
C PRO A 150 -13.05 -4.22 -14.45
N GLN A 151 -13.55 -5.42 -14.14
CA GLN A 151 -14.80 -5.63 -13.42
C GLN A 151 -14.63 -5.68 -11.89
N ILE A 152 -13.42 -5.94 -11.39
CA ILE A 152 -13.16 -6.03 -9.93
C ILE A 152 -13.61 -4.75 -9.20
N THR A 153 -14.34 -4.88 -8.11
CA THR A 153 -14.64 -3.74 -7.24
C THR A 153 -13.38 -3.33 -6.50
N LEU A 154 -12.92 -2.09 -6.71
CA LEU A 154 -11.64 -1.61 -6.20
C LEU A 154 -11.85 -0.57 -5.10
N VAL A 155 -11.37 -0.87 -3.90
CA VAL A 155 -11.29 0.05 -2.77
C VAL A 155 -9.82 0.41 -2.54
N GLY A 156 -9.47 1.67 -2.77
CA GLY A 156 -8.13 2.20 -2.49
C GLY A 156 -8.08 3.01 -1.21
N PHE A 157 -6.87 3.33 -0.75
CA PHE A 157 -6.62 4.12 0.45
C PHE A 157 -5.76 5.35 0.12
N LYS A 158 -5.99 6.45 0.84
CA LYS A 158 -5.20 7.66 0.72
C LYS A 158 -4.97 8.29 2.09
N LEU A 159 -3.74 8.15 2.58
CA LEU A 159 -3.24 8.84 3.76
C LEU A 159 -2.56 10.13 3.34
N LEU A 160 -2.91 11.25 3.99
CA LEU A 160 -2.19 12.53 3.92
C LEU A 160 -1.77 12.95 5.33
N VAL A 161 -1.03 14.05 5.44
CA VAL A 161 -0.53 14.55 6.72
C VAL A 161 -0.81 16.05 6.81
N ASN A 162 -1.56 16.44 7.84
CA ASN A 162 -1.85 17.82 8.20
C ASN A 162 -2.42 18.66 7.03
N VAL A 163 -3.49 18.17 6.42
CA VAL A 163 -4.20 18.84 5.33
C VAL A 163 -5.63 19.19 5.71
N THR A 164 -6.21 20.16 5.02
CA THR A 164 -7.64 20.47 5.16
C THR A 164 -8.50 19.32 4.63
N LYS A 165 -9.72 19.16 5.16
CA LYS A 165 -10.68 18.16 4.67
C LYS A 165 -11.00 18.33 3.18
N GLU A 166 -11.09 19.56 2.71
CA GLU A 166 -11.31 19.86 1.29
C GLU A 166 -10.17 19.30 0.43
N ASN A 167 -8.91 19.54 0.82
CA ASN A 167 -7.76 18.99 0.09
C ASN A 167 -7.71 17.46 0.17
N LEU A 168 -8.02 16.87 1.34
CA LEU A 168 -8.11 15.43 1.51
C LEU A 168 -9.13 14.81 0.53
N PHE A 169 -10.33 15.38 0.43
CA PHE A 169 -11.38 14.91 -0.47
C PHE A 169 -11.02 15.12 -1.94
N LYS A 170 -10.40 16.26 -2.28
CA LYS A 170 -9.92 16.54 -3.64
C LYS A 170 -8.91 15.49 -4.09
N VAL A 171 -7.91 15.19 -3.26
CA VAL A 171 -6.88 14.18 -3.58
C VAL A 171 -7.49 12.78 -3.66
N ALA A 172 -8.43 12.45 -2.77
CA ALA A 172 -9.13 11.17 -2.79
C ALA A 172 -9.96 10.98 -4.06
N ARG A 173 -10.79 11.96 -4.45
CA ARG A 173 -11.57 11.91 -5.69
C ARG A 173 -10.69 11.86 -6.94
N HIS A 174 -9.57 12.60 -6.96
CA HIS A 174 -8.60 12.48 -8.04
C HIS A 174 -8.03 11.06 -8.14
N SER A 175 -7.68 10.44 -7.01
CA SER A 175 -7.21 9.05 -6.96
C SER A 175 -8.29 8.06 -7.41
N LEU A 176 -9.56 8.31 -7.06
CA LEU A 176 -10.70 7.50 -7.45
C LEU A 176 -10.82 7.45 -8.98
N ILE A 177 -10.89 8.63 -9.62
CA ILE A 177 -11.02 8.75 -11.08
C ILE A 177 -9.80 8.15 -11.78
N LYS A 178 -8.58 8.52 -11.35
CA LYS A 178 -7.32 8.07 -11.96
C LYS A 178 -7.19 6.55 -11.98
N ASN A 179 -7.63 5.88 -10.92
CA ASN A 179 -7.50 4.43 -10.78
C ASN A 179 -8.77 3.67 -11.16
N LYS A 180 -9.84 4.38 -11.56
CA LYS A 180 -11.18 3.81 -11.76
C LYS A 180 -11.62 2.98 -10.54
N ALA A 181 -11.30 3.47 -9.34
CA ALA A 181 -11.68 2.81 -8.09
C ALA A 181 -13.17 3.06 -7.82
N THR A 182 -13.83 2.09 -7.19
CA THR A 182 -15.22 2.25 -6.73
C THR A 182 -15.24 3.16 -5.51
N PHE A 183 -14.28 2.98 -4.60
CA PHE A 183 -14.15 3.81 -3.41
C PHE A 183 -12.69 4.16 -3.11
N ILE A 184 -12.48 5.32 -2.48
CA ILE A 184 -11.22 5.67 -1.82
C ILE A 184 -11.51 6.00 -0.36
N LEU A 185 -10.88 5.27 0.57
CA LEU A 185 -10.84 5.67 1.96
C LEU A 185 -9.72 6.71 2.16
N ALA A 186 -10.11 7.92 2.55
CA ALA A 186 -9.21 9.04 2.80
C ALA A 186 -9.10 9.33 4.29
N ASN A 187 -7.89 9.51 4.78
CA ASN A 187 -7.62 9.84 6.18
C ASN A 187 -6.38 10.73 6.30
N ASP A 188 -6.32 11.50 7.38
CA ASP A 188 -5.16 12.31 7.74
C ASP A 188 -4.46 11.67 8.94
N LEU A 189 -3.13 11.61 8.90
CA LEU A 189 -2.31 11.02 9.95
C LEU A 189 -2.54 11.67 11.31
N ILE A 190 -2.80 12.99 11.36
CA ILE A 190 -3.01 13.71 12.64
C ILE A 190 -4.30 13.27 13.35
N ASP A 191 -5.25 12.72 12.60
CA ASP A 191 -6.54 12.25 13.12
C ASP A 191 -6.53 10.76 13.53
N ILE A 192 -5.34 10.14 13.57
CA ILE A 192 -5.15 8.73 13.92
C ILE A 192 -4.44 8.62 15.25
N THR A 193 -5.09 7.94 16.19
CA THR A 193 -4.55 7.59 17.51
C THR A 193 -4.76 6.09 17.75
N SER A 194 -4.40 5.61 18.95
CA SER A 194 -4.68 4.23 19.35
C SER A 194 -6.19 3.95 19.47
N LYS A 195 -6.98 4.95 19.88
CA LYS A 195 -8.44 4.81 20.13
C LYS A 195 -9.32 5.33 19.00
N HIS A 196 -8.83 6.30 18.23
CA HIS A 196 -9.60 6.94 17.16
C HIS A 196 -8.87 6.84 15.83
N HIS A 197 -9.65 6.68 14.76
CA HIS A 197 -9.17 6.72 13.39
C HIS A 197 -10.26 7.39 12.56
N ILE A 198 -10.20 8.71 12.42
CA ILE A 198 -11.15 9.42 11.57
C ILE A 198 -10.78 9.14 10.11
N ALA A 199 -11.74 8.62 9.36
CA ALA A 199 -11.58 8.37 7.95
C ALA A 199 -12.89 8.66 7.21
N TYR A 200 -12.76 8.90 5.92
CA TYR A 200 -13.86 9.20 5.02
C TYR A 200 -13.80 8.23 3.84
N LEU A 201 -14.84 7.45 3.62
CA LEU A 201 -14.98 6.62 2.42
C LEU A 201 -15.70 7.45 1.36
N LEU A 202 -15.03 7.71 0.25
CA LEU A 202 -15.55 8.51 -0.85
C LEU A 202 -15.88 7.61 -2.04
N ASP A 203 -17.06 7.81 -2.62
CA ASP A 203 -17.35 7.46 -4.01
C ASP A 203 -17.34 8.73 -4.90
N HIS A 204 -17.93 8.66 -6.09
CA HIS A 204 -18.02 9.81 -6.99
C HIS A 204 -18.78 11.00 -6.37
N ASP A 205 -19.87 10.73 -5.67
CA ASP A 205 -20.86 11.74 -5.29
C ASP A 205 -20.91 11.94 -3.77
N ASN A 206 -20.64 10.89 -3.01
CA ASN A 206 -20.87 10.82 -1.58
C ASN A 206 -19.58 10.71 -0.77
N VAL A 207 -19.70 11.11 0.50
CA VAL A 207 -18.66 10.98 1.52
C VAL A 207 -19.29 10.36 2.76
N TYR A 208 -18.70 9.26 3.26
CA TYR A 208 -19.17 8.56 4.44
C TYR A 208 -18.09 8.58 5.52
N LYS A 209 -18.42 9.02 6.73
CA LYS A 209 -17.46 9.15 7.84
C LYS A 209 -17.45 7.91 8.72
N ALA A 210 -16.25 7.52 9.17
CA ALA A 210 -16.02 6.55 10.24
C ALA A 210 -15.03 7.13 11.27
N THR A 211 -15.06 6.64 12.52
CA THR A 211 -14.29 7.20 13.63
C THR A 211 -13.34 6.23 14.33
N THR A 212 -13.49 4.93 14.10
CA THR A 212 -12.62 3.87 14.61
C THR A 212 -12.24 2.91 13.49
N LYS A 213 -11.27 2.00 13.72
CA LYS A 213 -10.88 1.00 12.72
C LYS A 213 -12.02 0.01 12.46
N GLU A 214 -12.78 -0.30 13.49
CA GLU A 214 -13.96 -1.15 13.48
C GLU A 214 -15.09 -0.48 12.66
N ASP A 215 -15.34 0.81 12.88
CA ASP A 215 -16.30 1.59 12.08
C ASP A 215 -15.90 1.61 10.61
N ILE A 216 -14.60 1.77 10.32
CA ILE A 216 -14.08 1.77 8.94
C ILE A 216 -14.34 0.42 8.29
N ALA A 217 -14.02 -0.68 8.97
CA ALA A 217 -14.23 -2.02 8.43
C ALA A 217 -15.72 -2.31 8.20
N GLN A 218 -16.59 -1.91 9.13
CA GLN A 218 -18.03 -2.03 8.99
C GLN A 218 -18.55 -1.18 7.82
N LEU A 219 -18.11 0.08 7.71
CA LEU A 219 -18.52 0.98 6.64
C LEU A 219 -18.10 0.46 5.26
N ILE A 220 -16.85 -0.01 5.12
CA ILE A 220 -16.38 -0.61 3.87
C ILE A 220 -17.25 -1.82 3.51
N TYR A 221 -17.50 -2.72 4.46
CA TYR A 221 -18.35 -3.90 4.24
C TYR A 221 -19.75 -3.50 3.76
N GLU A 222 -20.42 -2.58 4.44
CA GLU A 222 -21.79 -2.15 4.10
C GLU A 222 -21.92 -1.48 2.73
N LYS A 223 -20.89 -0.73 2.31
CA LYS A 223 -20.90 -0.04 1.02
C LYS A 223 -20.48 -0.94 -0.13
N VAL A 224 -19.55 -1.85 0.11
CA VAL A 224 -19.03 -2.76 -0.91
C VAL A 224 -19.99 -3.93 -1.15
N LYS A 225 -20.68 -4.45 -0.13
CA LYS A 225 -21.59 -5.60 -0.28
C LYS A 225 -22.78 -5.37 -1.23
N LYS A 226 -23.00 -4.12 -1.65
CA LYS A 226 -24.04 -3.76 -2.62
C LYS A 226 -23.64 -4.08 -4.06
N TYR A 227 -22.37 -4.44 -4.26
CA TYR A 227 -21.79 -4.82 -5.54
C TYR A 227 -21.59 -6.35 -5.62
N ASP A 228 -22.26 -7.09 -4.73
CA ASP A 228 -22.37 -8.55 -4.69
C ASP A 228 -23.36 -9.07 -5.74
#